data_AF-A0AAE0Q0S7-F1
#
_entry.id   AF-A0AAE0Q0S7-F1
#
_cell.length_a   1.000
_cell.length_b   1.000
_cell.length_c   1.000
_cell.angle_alpha   90.00
_cell.angle_beta   90.00
_cell.angle_gamma   90.00
#
_symmetry.space_group_name_H-M   'P 1'
#
loop_
_entity.id
_entity.type
_entity.pdbx_description
1 polymer ?
#
loop_
_entity_poly.entity_id
_entity_poly.type
_entity_poly.pdbx_seq_one_letter_code
_entity_poly.pdbx_strand_id
1 'polypeptide(L)'
;DQHDGIEKHTQSGLDLIDRYVKFVKERLEIEQNYAKQLKQLASIGLYKRHSRRGSKDDQEMKFSNQQAFQELLSELNECATQRESMAENMNQNICMELTKYLQELKLERKSYLNEVKKIQQNLETSYKHLEASRKRFEKEWKEAEKANLQAEKTEQDPTSTKADVDKARVNARQHLDQSDECKNDYASQLQKYNKEQNRVYRTDIPTIFNKMQQMEERRIRKLAEGYSLLADIERNILPSVIQSLEKIITNSSSTNEKQDSLIVVEQFKSGLFPPADVEFEDFSQGVRSAGVENTHHTPKVRIKQLFKKNKEETSSGEN
;
A
#
# COMPACT_ATOMS: atom_id res chain seq x y z
N ASP A 1 -6.88 15.28 -32.63
CA ASP A 1 -7.29 16.58 -32.06
C ASP A 1 -7.37 16.52 -30.52
N GLN A 2 -7.82 15.43 -29.91
CA GLN A 2 -7.92 15.28 -28.44
C GLN A 2 -6.64 14.80 -27.71
N HIS A 3 -5.45 15.13 -28.21
CA HIS A 3 -4.19 14.69 -27.60
C HIS A 3 -4.07 15.11 -26.13
N ASP A 4 -4.32 16.38 -25.83
CA ASP A 4 -4.18 16.92 -24.47
C ASP A 4 -5.22 16.34 -23.52
N GLY A 5 -6.41 15.99 -24.02
CA GLY A 5 -7.44 15.30 -23.26
C GLY A 5 -6.97 13.91 -22.83
N ILE A 6 -6.41 13.13 -23.76
CA ILE A 6 -5.86 11.80 -23.50
C ILE A 6 -4.66 11.89 -22.55
N GLU A 7 -3.78 12.88 -22.74
CA GLU A 7 -2.63 13.10 -21.88
C GLU A 7 -3.07 13.35 -20.43
N LYS A 8 -4.04 14.25 -20.21
CA LYS A 8 -4.59 14.55 -18.89
C LYS A 8 -5.30 13.36 -18.28
N HIS A 9 -6.11 12.64 -19.07
CA HIS A 9 -6.86 11.48 -18.61
C HIS A 9 -5.92 10.36 -18.10
N THR A 10 -4.92 10.02 -18.91
CA THR A 10 -3.93 8.99 -18.53
C THR A 10 -3.09 9.42 -17.32
N GLN A 11 -2.77 10.71 -17.18
CA GLN A 11 -2.08 11.21 -15.98
C GLN A 11 -2.94 11.08 -14.72
N SER A 12 -4.19 11.55 -14.77
CA SER A 12 -5.16 11.40 -13.68
C SER A 12 -5.31 9.93 -13.25
N GLY A 13 -5.12 9.03 -14.21
CA GLY A 13 -5.08 7.61 -13.99
C GLY A 13 -3.95 7.09 -13.12
N LEU A 14 -2.73 7.53 -13.45
CA LEU A 14 -1.54 7.22 -12.67
C LEU A 14 -1.65 7.83 -11.26
N ASP A 15 -2.21 9.04 -11.15
CA ASP A 15 -2.43 9.71 -9.88
C ASP A 15 -3.45 8.97 -9.00
N LEU A 16 -4.41 8.26 -9.59
CA LEU A 16 -5.35 7.42 -8.84
C LEU A 16 -4.66 6.19 -8.23
N ILE A 17 -3.72 5.55 -8.95
CA ILE A 17 -2.92 4.46 -8.39
C ILE A 17 -2.08 4.97 -7.21
N ASP A 18 -1.42 6.12 -7.36
CA ASP A 18 -0.61 6.72 -6.30
C ASP A 18 -1.44 7.01 -5.04
N ARG A 19 -2.64 7.59 -5.23
CA ARG A 19 -3.60 7.82 -4.14
C ARG A 19 -4.05 6.52 -3.47
N TYR A 20 -4.32 5.47 -4.25
CA TYR A 20 -4.70 4.19 -3.67
C TYR A 20 -3.56 3.55 -2.87
N VAL A 21 -2.33 3.57 -3.39
CA VAL A 21 -1.15 3.07 -2.66
C VAL A 21 -0.97 3.83 -1.35
N LYS A 22 -1.11 5.15 -1.34
CA LYS A 22 -1.05 5.97 -0.12
C LYS A 22 -2.13 5.57 0.88
N PHE A 23 -3.36 5.41 0.42
CA PHE A 23 -4.47 4.94 1.25
C PHE A 23 -4.16 3.58 1.90
N VAL A 24 -3.64 2.62 1.14
CA VAL A 24 -3.31 1.28 1.69
C VAL A 24 -2.14 1.36 2.69
N LYS A 25 -1.16 2.24 2.47
CA LYS A 25 -0.08 2.50 3.44
C LYS A 25 -0.60 3.07 4.76
N GLU A 26 -1.47 4.06 4.72
CA GLU A 26 -2.08 4.59 5.95
C GLU A 26 -2.92 3.51 6.66
N ARG A 27 -3.67 2.72 5.90
CA ARG A 27 -4.49 1.62 6.40
C ARG A 27 -3.67 0.52 7.08
N LEU A 28 -2.51 0.15 6.54
CA LEU A 28 -1.65 -0.88 7.15
C LEU A 28 -0.89 -0.35 8.37
N GLU A 29 -0.50 0.94 8.40
CA GLU A 29 0.10 1.57 9.58
C GLU A 29 -0.86 1.56 10.77
N ILE A 30 -2.16 1.78 10.52
CA ILE A 30 -3.21 1.65 11.54
C ILE A 30 -3.25 0.22 12.11
N GLU A 31 -3.19 -0.81 11.27
CA GLU A 31 -3.21 -2.21 11.73
C GLU A 31 -1.95 -2.59 12.50
N GLN A 32 -0.77 -2.16 12.05
CA GLN A 32 0.48 -2.39 12.76
C GLN A 32 0.44 -1.76 14.15
N ASN A 33 -0.06 -0.53 14.26
CA ASN A 33 -0.21 0.14 15.54
C ASN A 33 -1.22 -0.56 16.46
N TYR A 34 -2.35 -1.01 15.89
CA TYR A 34 -3.35 -1.76 16.64
C TYR A 34 -2.79 -3.10 17.15
N ALA A 35 -2.18 -3.90 16.27
CA ALA A 35 -1.53 -5.16 16.62
C ALA A 35 -0.47 -4.97 17.71
N LYS A 36 0.39 -3.95 17.59
CA LYS A 36 1.41 -3.62 18.59
C LYS A 36 0.79 -3.33 19.96
N GLN A 37 -0.28 -2.55 20.01
CA GLN A 37 -0.98 -2.23 21.27
C GLN A 37 -1.61 -3.49 21.90
N LEU A 38 -2.18 -4.38 21.10
CA LEU A 38 -2.71 -5.66 21.59
C LEU A 38 -1.61 -6.56 22.17
N LYS A 39 -0.46 -6.70 21.49
CA LYS A 39 0.69 -7.46 22.00
C LYS A 39 1.23 -6.87 23.31
N GLN A 40 1.29 -5.55 23.41
CA GLN A 40 1.68 -4.87 24.64
C GLN A 40 0.70 -5.15 25.78
N LEU A 41 -0.60 -5.12 25.51
CA LEU A 41 -1.63 -5.43 26.50
C LEU A 41 -1.52 -6.88 27.00
N ALA A 42 -1.39 -7.84 26.07
CA ALA A 42 -1.24 -9.26 26.38
C ALA A 42 0.02 -9.52 27.22
N SER A 43 1.17 -8.97 26.81
CA SER A 43 2.45 -9.13 27.52
C SER A 43 2.44 -8.49 28.92
N ILE A 44 1.83 -7.32 29.11
CA ILE A 44 1.67 -6.72 30.44
C ILE A 44 0.80 -7.61 31.34
N GLY A 45 -0.29 -8.16 30.80
CA GLY A 45 -1.16 -9.09 31.52
C GLY A 45 -0.41 -10.35 31.97
N LEU A 46 0.46 -10.88 31.11
CA LEU A 46 1.32 -12.02 31.43
C LEU A 46 2.39 -11.63 32.46
N TYR A 47 3.16 -10.56 32.25
CA TYR A 47 4.29 -10.19 33.12
C TYR A 47 3.87 -9.77 34.53
N LYS A 48 2.83 -8.94 34.68
CA LYS A 48 2.31 -8.53 36.01
C LYS A 48 1.85 -9.70 36.86
N ARG A 49 1.54 -10.83 36.22
CA ARG A 49 1.16 -12.07 36.90
C ARG A 49 2.37 -12.83 37.42
N HIS A 50 3.39 -13.01 36.59
CA HIS A 50 4.64 -13.67 36.98
C HIS A 50 5.39 -12.87 38.06
N SER A 51 5.32 -11.53 38.04
CA SER A 51 6.02 -10.69 39.00
C SER A 51 5.37 -10.59 40.40
N ARG A 52 4.15 -11.13 40.62
CA ARG A 52 3.47 -11.08 41.93
C ARG A 52 3.77 -12.25 42.87
N ARG A 53 4.54 -13.27 42.46
CA ARG A 53 4.88 -14.41 43.31
C ARG A 53 6.33 -14.85 43.10
N GLY A 54 7.26 -14.25 43.85
CA GLY A 54 8.67 -14.65 43.89
C GLY A 54 8.92 -15.92 44.72
N SER A 55 8.31 -17.06 44.36
CA SER A 55 8.64 -18.36 44.97
C SER A 55 8.79 -19.43 43.88
N LYS A 56 9.73 -20.35 44.08
CA LYS A 56 10.08 -21.48 43.20
C LYS A 56 8.93 -22.48 42.92
N ASP A 57 7.71 -22.23 43.39
CA ASP A 57 6.51 -23.06 43.16
C ASP A 57 5.76 -22.72 41.84
N ASP A 58 6.34 -21.86 40.99
CA ASP A 58 5.72 -21.28 39.80
C ASP A 58 5.52 -22.25 38.61
N GLN A 59 5.84 -23.54 38.75
CA GLN A 59 5.91 -24.45 37.60
C GLN A 59 4.58 -25.10 37.19
N GLU A 60 3.52 -24.98 37.97
CA GLU A 60 2.17 -25.38 37.57
C GLU A 60 1.17 -24.32 37.99
N MET A 61 0.52 -23.66 37.02
CA MET A 61 -0.60 -22.78 37.31
C MET A 61 -1.80 -23.64 37.76
N LYS A 62 -1.92 -23.85 39.07
CA LYS A 62 -2.85 -24.86 39.64
C LYS A 62 -4.33 -24.51 39.50
N PHE A 63 -4.68 -23.23 39.48
CA PHE A 63 -6.08 -22.80 39.41
C PHE A 63 -6.57 -22.72 37.96
N SER A 64 -7.70 -23.37 37.68
CA SER A 64 -8.31 -23.41 36.35
C SER A 64 -8.78 -22.03 35.88
N ASN A 65 -9.36 -21.20 36.76
CA ASN A 65 -9.77 -19.82 36.40
C ASN A 65 -8.57 -18.95 35.98
N GLN A 66 -7.42 -19.28 36.54
CA GLN A 66 -6.18 -18.58 36.36
C GLN A 66 -5.55 -18.96 35.02
N GLN A 67 -5.54 -20.26 34.71
CA GLN A 67 -5.11 -20.81 33.44
C GLN A 67 -5.98 -20.29 32.29
N ALA A 68 -7.31 -20.28 32.45
CA ALA A 68 -8.24 -19.74 31.44
C ALA A 68 -7.91 -18.29 31.05
N PHE A 69 -7.55 -17.44 32.02
CA PHE A 69 -7.12 -16.07 31.73
C PHE A 69 -5.76 -15.99 31.01
N GLN A 70 -4.81 -16.90 31.29
CA GLN A 70 -3.55 -16.93 30.53
C GLN A 70 -3.78 -17.32 29.07
N GLU A 71 -4.61 -18.34 28.84
CA GLU A 71 -4.96 -18.75 27.49
C GLU A 71 -5.66 -17.63 26.72
N LEU A 72 -6.54 -16.86 27.38
CA LEU A 72 -7.13 -15.66 26.77
C LEU A 72 -6.07 -14.66 26.31
N LEU A 73 -5.08 -14.37 27.16
CA LEU A 73 -3.99 -13.45 26.81
C LEU A 73 -3.11 -14.02 25.67
N SER A 74 -2.90 -15.33 25.63
CA SER A 74 -2.20 -16.02 24.55
C SER A 74 -2.93 -15.88 23.21
N GLU A 75 -4.24 -16.16 23.19
CA GLU A 75 -5.06 -16.04 21.98
C GLU A 75 -5.23 -14.58 21.52
N LEU A 76 -5.25 -13.61 22.44
CA LEU A 76 -5.18 -12.18 22.09
C LEU A 76 -3.88 -11.84 21.37
N ASN A 77 -2.74 -12.38 21.83
CA ASN A 77 -1.45 -12.18 21.19
C ASN A 77 -1.37 -12.85 19.81
N GLU A 78 -2.02 -14.02 19.65
CA GLU A 78 -2.15 -14.69 18.35
C GLU A 78 -2.95 -13.83 17.37
N CYS A 79 -4.12 -13.30 17.78
CA CYS A 79 -4.92 -12.40 16.96
C CYS A 79 -4.15 -11.15 16.53
N ALA A 80 -3.33 -10.59 17.42
CA ALA A 80 -2.47 -9.47 17.11
C ALA A 80 -1.38 -9.83 16.09
N THR A 81 -0.81 -11.03 16.18
CA THR A 81 0.18 -11.55 15.24
C THR A 81 -0.41 -11.74 13.83
N GLN A 82 -1.64 -12.26 13.74
CA GLN A 82 -2.34 -12.38 12.46
C GLN A 82 -2.58 -11.01 11.81
N ARG A 83 -2.92 -9.97 12.59
CA ARG A 83 -3.10 -8.61 12.08
C ARG A 83 -1.80 -7.96 11.63
N GLU A 84 -0.69 -8.21 12.32
CA GLU A 84 0.63 -7.75 11.87
C GLU A 84 1.02 -8.42 10.54
N SER A 85 0.82 -9.73 10.42
CA SER A 85 1.02 -10.48 9.17
C SER A 85 0.14 -9.95 8.03
N MET A 86 -1.13 -9.65 8.31
CA MET A 86 -2.06 -9.04 7.37
C MET A 86 -1.54 -7.70 6.83
N ALA A 87 -1.04 -6.82 7.72
CA ALA A 87 -0.50 -5.53 7.34
C ALA A 87 0.77 -5.67 6.48
N GLU A 88 1.65 -6.63 6.80
CA GLU A 88 2.83 -6.94 5.99
C GLU A 88 2.42 -7.46 4.60
N ASN A 89 1.39 -8.30 4.52
CA ASN A 89 0.84 -8.79 3.26
C ASN A 89 0.28 -7.65 2.39
N MET A 90 -0.46 -6.70 2.99
CA MET A 90 -0.90 -5.48 2.30
C MET A 90 0.29 -4.68 1.74
N ASN A 91 1.36 -4.53 2.53
CA ASN A 91 2.55 -3.81 2.09
C ASN A 91 3.24 -4.49 0.89
N GLN A 92 3.50 -5.79 0.99
CA GLN A 92 4.22 -6.54 -0.04
C GLN A 92 3.39 -6.68 -1.32
N ASN A 93 2.17 -7.19 -1.22
CA ASN A 93 1.40 -7.61 -2.39
C ASN A 93 0.56 -6.49 -3.02
N ILE A 94 0.35 -5.38 -2.31
CA ILE A 94 -0.36 -4.20 -2.86
C ILE A 94 0.60 -3.03 -3.00
N CYS A 95 1.18 -2.53 -1.91
CA CYS A 95 1.93 -1.27 -1.95
C CYS A 95 3.18 -1.37 -2.83
N MET A 96 4.02 -2.39 -2.64
CA MET A 96 5.25 -2.56 -3.41
C MET A 96 4.97 -2.87 -4.88
N GLU A 97 4.08 -3.84 -5.15
CA GLU A 97 3.72 -4.25 -6.50
C GLU A 97 3.05 -3.13 -7.32
N LEU A 98 2.08 -2.42 -6.76
CA LEU A 98 1.45 -1.29 -7.47
C LEU A 98 2.41 -0.12 -7.65
N THR A 99 3.32 0.12 -6.70
CA THR A 99 4.36 1.16 -6.86
C THR A 99 5.30 0.81 -8.03
N LYS A 100 5.72 -0.44 -8.13
CA LYS A 100 6.56 -0.91 -9.25
C LYS A 100 5.83 -0.80 -10.58
N TYR A 101 4.60 -1.31 -10.65
CA TYR A 101 3.76 -1.24 -11.84
C TYR A 101 3.49 0.21 -12.29
N LEU A 102 3.31 1.14 -11.34
CA LEU A 102 3.15 2.56 -11.62
C LEU A 102 4.38 3.16 -12.33
N GLN A 103 5.60 2.74 -11.97
CA GLN A 103 6.82 3.23 -12.64
C GLN A 103 6.91 2.71 -14.08
N GLU A 104 6.56 1.44 -14.31
CA GLU A 104 6.51 0.85 -15.64
C GLU A 104 5.50 1.59 -16.53
N LEU A 105 4.29 1.87 -16.02
CA LEU A 105 3.27 2.64 -16.73
C LEU A 105 3.70 4.08 -17.03
N LYS A 106 4.40 4.74 -16.10
CA LYS A 106 4.95 6.09 -16.34
C LYS A 106 5.92 6.11 -17.53
N LEU A 107 6.79 5.09 -17.63
CA LEU A 107 7.74 4.96 -18.73
C LEU A 107 7.03 4.62 -20.05
N GLU A 108 6.09 3.66 -20.03
CA GLU A 108 5.30 3.28 -21.21
C GLU A 108 4.50 4.48 -21.75
N ARG A 109 3.76 5.18 -20.89
CA ARG A 109 3.01 6.40 -21.25
C ARG A 109 3.91 7.46 -21.86
N LYS A 110 5.07 7.73 -21.24
CA LYS A 110 6.04 8.73 -21.73
C LYS A 110 6.56 8.36 -23.12
N SER A 111 6.81 7.08 -23.37
CA SER A 111 7.24 6.59 -24.68
C SER A 111 6.22 6.92 -25.78
N TYR A 112 4.94 6.61 -25.55
CA TYR A 112 3.88 6.88 -26.53
C TYR A 112 3.65 8.37 -26.78
N LEU A 113 3.67 9.22 -25.74
CA LEU A 113 3.55 10.67 -25.90
C LEU A 113 4.72 11.25 -26.72
N ASN A 114 5.94 10.76 -26.48
CA ASN A 114 7.10 11.17 -27.26
C ASN A 114 7.01 10.73 -28.73
N GLU A 115 6.46 9.54 -29.00
CA GLU A 115 6.23 9.06 -30.35
C GLU A 115 5.24 9.94 -31.12
N VAL A 116 4.11 10.29 -30.48
CA VAL A 116 3.13 11.23 -31.06
C VAL A 116 3.78 12.59 -31.35
N LYS A 117 4.52 13.13 -30.38
CA LYS A 117 5.22 14.41 -30.54
C LYS A 117 6.20 14.38 -31.72
N LYS A 118 6.96 13.29 -31.86
CA LYS A 118 7.90 13.09 -32.97
C LYS A 118 7.18 13.05 -34.33
N ILE A 119 6.06 12.33 -34.42
CA ILE A 119 5.25 12.27 -35.64
C ILE A 119 4.70 13.64 -36.01
N GLN A 120 4.18 14.40 -35.03
CA GLN A 120 3.69 15.76 -35.26
C GLN A 120 4.80 16.70 -35.72
N GLN A 121 5.99 16.64 -35.10
CA GLN A 121 7.15 17.45 -35.50
C GLN A 121 7.63 17.13 -36.93
N ASN A 122 7.62 15.84 -37.30
CA ASN A 122 7.97 15.43 -38.66
C ASN A 122 6.96 15.96 -39.69
N LEU A 123 5.65 15.85 -39.39
CA LEU A 123 4.60 16.36 -40.26
C LEU A 123 4.67 17.88 -40.41
N GLU A 124 4.92 18.61 -39.31
CA GLU A 124 5.11 20.07 -39.32
C GLU A 124 6.33 20.47 -40.16
N THR A 125 7.43 19.72 -40.05
CA THR A 125 8.62 19.94 -40.88
C THR A 125 8.31 19.71 -42.36
N SER A 126 7.59 18.64 -42.69
CA SER A 126 7.15 18.33 -44.05
C SER A 126 6.25 19.44 -44.62
N TYR A 127 5.33 19.97 -43.80
CA TYR A 127 4.48 21.10 -44.15
C TYR A 127 5.29 22.38 -44.46
N LYS A 128 6.32 22.68 -43.65
CA LYS A 128 7.21 23.83 -43.91
C LYS A 128 7.94 23.72 -45.25
N HIS A 129 8.37 22.52 -45.64
CA HIS A 129 8.99 22.29 -46.96
C HIS A 129 7.99 22.51 -48.10
N LEU A 130 6.75 22.05 -47.94
CA LEU A 130 5.66 22.29 -48.88
C LEU A 130 5.37 23.79 -49.02
N GLU A 131 5.26 24.50 -47.91
CA GLU A 131 4.95 25.93 -47.92
C GLU A 131 6.11 26.75 -48.52
N ALA A 132 7.36 26.34 -48.28
CA ALA A 132 8.53 26.96 -48.89
C ALA A 132 8.56 26.75 -50.41
N SER A 133 8.31 25.54 -50.90
CA SER A 133 8.26 25.27 -52.35
C SER A 133 7.09 25.98 -53.02
N ARG A 134 5.92 26.04 -52.38
CA ARG A 134 4.75 26.81 -52.84
C ARG A 134 5.10 28.30 -53.03
N LYS A 135 5.70 28.92 -52.01
CA LYS A 135 6.11 30.34 -52.06
C LYS A 135 7.18 30.60 -53.13
N ARG A 136 8.13 29.68 -53.30
CA ARG A 136 9.15 29.78 -54.36
C ARG A 136 8.51 29.72 -55.74
N PHE A 137 7.60 28.78 -55.99
CA PHE A 137 6.85 28.71 -57.24
C PHE A 137 6.04 29.99 -57.48
N GLU A 138 5.31 30.49 -56.49
CA GLU A 138 4.54 31.74 -56.62
C GLU A 138 5.42 32.94 -57.01
N LYS A 139 6.62 33.04 -56.41
CA LYS A 139 7.59 34.10 -56.72
C LYS A 139 8.12 33.98 -58.15
N GLU A 140 8.63 32.82 -58.52
CA GLU A 140 9.23 32.63 -59.86
C GLU A 140 8.19 32.72 -60.98
N TRP A 141 6.93 32.34 -60.71
CA TRP A 141 5.82 32.59 -61.64
C TRP A 141 5.59 34.08 -61.88
N LYS A 142 5.60 34.91 -60.83
CA LYS A 142 5.46 36.37 -60.95
C LYS A 142 6.60 37.01 -61.76
N GLU A 143 7.83 36.53 -61.58
CA GLU A 143 8.97 36.99 -62.38
C GLU A 143 8.87 36.55 -63.84
N ALA A 144 8.40 35.33 -64.11
CA ALA A 144 8.12 34.86 -65.47
C ALA A 144 7.03 35.70 -66.16
N GLU A 145 5.94 36.00 -65.46
CA GLU A 145 4.85 36.83 -65.98
C GLU A 145 5.33 38.26 -66.31
N LYS A 146 6.17 38.84 -65.43
CA LYS A 146 6.78 40.15 -65.65
C LYS A 146 7.76 40.15 -66.83
N ALA A 147 8.61 39.12 -66.95
CA ALA A 147 9.56 38.99 -68.05
C ALA A 147 8.84 38.78 -69.40
N ASN A 148 7.74 38.04 -69.40
CA ASN A 148 6.90 37.85 -70.59
C ASN A 148 6.23 39.16 -71.03
N LEU A 149 5.64 39.92 -70.10
CA LEU A 149 5.06 41.23 -70.40
C LEU A 149 6.12 42.21 -70.92
N GLN A 150 7.35 42.16 -70.42
CA GLN A 150 8.44 42.98 -70.91
C GLN A 150 8.87 42.58 -72.33
N ALA A 151 8.92 41.28 -72.63
CA ALA A 151 9.20 40.80 -73.98
C ALA A 151 8.13 41.24 -74.98
N GLU A 152 6.84 41.14 -74.62
CA GLU A 152 5.73 41.64 -75.44
C GLU A 152 5.82 43.14 -75.70
N LYS A 153 6.17 43.94 -74.69
CA LYS A 153 6.37 45.39 -74.84
C LYS A 153 7.54 45.72 -75.78
N THR A 154 8.68 45.04 -75.62
CA THR A 154 9.85 45.23 -76.47
C THR A 154 9.59 44.80 -77.91
N GLU A 155 8.75 43.78 -78.13
CA GLU A 155 8.34 43.35 -79.48
C GLU A 155 7.42 44.37 -80.17
N GLN A 156 6.57 45.06 -79.42
CA GLN A 156 5.65 46.08 -79.94
C GLN A 156 6.29 47.47 -80.11
N ASP A 157 7.50 47.67 -79.59
CA ASP A 157 8.21 48.95 -79.63
C ASP A 157 8.89 49.16 -81.00
N PRO A 158 8.47 50.17 -81.79
CA PRO A 158 9.06 50.44 -83.11
C PRO A 158 10.52 50.91 -83.05
N THR A 159 11.05 51.26 -81.88
CA THR A 159 12.45 51.66 -81.68
C THR A 159 13.38 50.51 -81.29
N SER A 160 12.83 49.34 -80.96
CA SER A 160 13.59 48.17 -80.53
C SER A 160 14.23 47.43 -81.71
N THR A 161 15.49 47.01 -81.56
CA THR A 161 16.17 46.24 -82.61
C THR A 161 15.76 44.77 -82.56
N LYS A 162 15.99 44.03 -83.65
CA LYS A 162 15.79 42.58 -83.68
C LYS A 162 16.57 41.86 -82.57
N ALA A 163 17.78 42.32 -82.25
CA ALA A 163 18.59 41.76 -81.18
C ALA A 163 17.98 42.01 -79.79
N ASP A 164 17.34 43.17 -79.57
CA ASP A 164 16.66 43.49 -78.32
C ASP A 164 15.43 42.61 -78.10
N VAL A 165 14.64 42.39 -79.17
CA VAL A 165 13.48 41.48 -79.15
C VAL A 165 13.92 40.04 -78.88
N ASP A 166 14.95 39.56 -79.57
CA ASP A 166 15.46 38.19 -79.37
C ASP A 166 16.01 38.01 -77.95
N LYS A 167 16.72 39.00 -77.41
CA LYS A 167 17.21 38.99 -76.03
C LYS A 167 16.08 38.97 -75.00
N ALA A 168 15.03 39.78 -75.20
CA ALA A 168 13.88 39.82 -74.31
C ALA A 168 13.10 38.50 -74.32
N ARG A 169 12.94 37.88 -75.50
CA ARG A 169 12.33 36.55 -75.65
C ARG A 169 13.14 35.45 -74.97
N VAL A 170 14.47 35.45 -75.11
CA VAL A 170 15.34 34.47 -74.41
C VAL A 170 15.20 34.63 -72.89
N ASN A 171 15.20 35.87 -72.39
CA ASN A 171 15.01 36.14 -70.96
C ASN A 171 13.64 35.67 -70.43
N ALA A 172 12.55 35.96 -71.16
CA ALA A 172 11.22 35.50 -70.80
C ALA A 172 11.15 33.97 -70.74
N ARG A 173 11.76 33.28 -71.72
CA ARG A 173 11.80 31.82 -71.75
C ARG A 173 12.60 31.22 -70.61
N GLN A 174 13.74 31.82 -70.25
CA GLN A 174 14.53 31.38 -69.11
C GLN A 174 13.76 31.46 -67.79
N HIS A 175 13.00 32.55 -67.56
CA HIS A 175 12.16 32.66 -66.37
C HIS A 175 10.98 31.67 -66.38
N LEU A 176 10.40 31.40 -67.56
CA LEU A 176 9.35 30.38 -67.69
C LEU A 176 9.88 28.99 -67.34
N ASP A 177 11.02 28.59 -67.90
CA ASP A 177 11.67 27.30 -67.61
C ASP A 177 11.97 27.16 -66.11
N GLN A 178 12.50 28.22 -65.47
CA GLN A 178 12.77 28.23 -64.03
C GLN A 178 11.49 28.13 -63.17
N SER A 179 10.40 28.76 -63.61
CA SER A 179 9.10 28.65 -62.95
C SER A 179 8.53 27.24 -63.08
N ASP A 180 8.67 26.60 -64.24
CA ASP A 180 8.23 25.22 -64.46
C ASP A 180 9.01 24.21 -63.61
N GLU A 181 10.32 24.42 -63.41
CA GLU A 181 11.10 23.66 -62.42
C GLU A 181 10.53 23.81 -61.00
N CYS A 182 10.25 25.05 -60.57
CA CYS A 182 9.69 25.31 -59.24
C CYS A 182 8.28 24.73 -59.09
N LYS A 183 7.48 24.69 -60.16
CA LYS A 183 6.17 24.04 -60.19
C LYS A 183 6.28 22.53 -59.98
N ASN A 184 7.23 21.88 -60.64
CA ASN A 184 7.50 20.45 -60.47
C ASN A 184 7.98 20.13 -59.05
N ASP A 185 8.88 20.95 -58.48
CA ASP A 185 9.31 20.85 -57.09
C ASP A 185 8.12 20.98 -56.11
N TYR A 186 7.26 21.99 -56.31
CA TYR A 186 6.06 22.18 -55.51
C TYR A 186 5.11 20.97 -55.62
N ALA A 187 4.82 20.49 -56.82
CA ALA A 187 3.96 19.33 -57.04
C ALA A 187 4.51 18.06 -56.34
N SER A 188 5.83 17.84 -56.40
CA SER A 188 6.50 16.74 -55.71
C SER A 188 6.38 16.85 -54.18
N GLN A 189 6.64 18.03 -53.60
CA GLN A 189 6.48 18.25 -52.16
C GLN A 189 5.01 18.10 -51.73
N LEU A 190 4.05 18.53 -52.55
CA LEU A 190 2.62 18.40 -52.27
C LEU A 190 2.19 16.93 -52.21
N GLN A 191 2.61 16.13 -53.19
CA GLN A 191 2.34 14.70 -53.19
C GLN A 191 2.96 14.01 -51.97
N LYS A 192 4.21 14.34 -51.64
CA LYS A 192 4.92 13.81 -50.47
C LYS A 192 4.19 14.15 -49.18
N TYR A 193 3.85 15.43 -48.97
CA TYR A 193 3.15 15.89 -47.77
C TYR A 193 1.78 15.23 -47.64
N ASN A 194 0.98 15.18 -48.71
CA ASN A 194 -0.35 14.57 -48.67
C ASN A 194 -0.30 13.07 -48.34
N LYS A 195 0.71 12.35 -48.86
CA LYS A 195 0.94 10.93 -48.51
C LYS A 195 1.31 10.77 -47.04
N GLU A 196 2.20 11.62 -46.53
CA GLU A 196 2.61 11.61 -45.13
C GLU A 196 1.47 11.98 -44.19
N GLN A 197 0.75 13.06 -44.48
CA GLN A 197 -0.42 13.51 -43.72
C GLN A 197 -1.48 12.40 -43.63
N ASN A 198 -1.81 11.75 -44.75
CA ASN A 198 -2.75 10.64 -44.75
C ASN A 198 -2.27 9.47 -43.86
N ARG A 199 -0.99 9.10 -43.94
CA ARG A 199 -0.43 8.04 -43.08
C ARG A 199 -0.52 8.41 -41.60
N VAL A 200 -0.14 9.65 -41.25
CA VAL A 200 -0.15 10.12 -39.87
C VAL A 200 -1.55 10.02 -39.26
N TYR A 201 -2.57 10.55 -39.94
CA TYR A 201 -3.91 10.60 -39.37
C TYR A 201 -4.71 9.30 -39.52
N ARG A 202 -4.46 8.51 -40.57
CA ARG A 202 -5.21 7.25 -40.80
C ARG A 202 -4.54 6.02 -40.20
N THR A 203 -3.26 6.10 -39.84
CA THR A 203 -2.50 4.92 -39.40
C THR A 203 -1.66 5.19 -38.16
N ASP A 204 -0.72 6.14 -38.21
CA ASP A 204 0.31 6.27 -37.16
C ASP A 204 -0.31 6.71 -35.82
N ILE A 205 -1.11 7.80 -35.82
CA ILE A 205 -1.77 8.31 -34.61
C ILE A 205 -2.79 7.32 -34.04
N PRO A 206 -3.73 6.75 -34.84
CA PRO A 206 -4.65 5.74 -34.34
C PRO A 206 -3.94 4.54 -33.70
N THR A 207 -2.82 4.10 -34.28
CA THR A 207 -2.06 2.96 -33.75
C THR A 207 -1.50 3.27 -32.36
N ILE A 208 -0.94 4.46 -32.15
CA ILE A 208 -0.40 4.84 -30.84
C ILE A 208 -1.53 5.03 -29.82
N PHE A 209 -2.64 5.64 -30.21
CA PHE A 209 -3.79 5.82 -29.31
C PHE A 209 -4.44 4.48 -28.94
N ASN A 210 -4.48 3.50 -29.84
CA ASN A 210 -4.91 2.15 -29.49
C ASN A 210 -3.99 1.50 -28.45
N LYS A 211 -2.67 1.67 -28.57
CA LYS A 211 -1.71 1.19 -27.55
C LYS A 211 -1.92 1.91 -26.21
N MET A 212 -2.16 3.21 -26.23
CA MET A 212 -2.43 4.01 -25.04
C MET A 212 -3.74 3.61 -24.36
N GLN A 213 -4.78 3.30 -25.15
CA GLN A 213 -6.04 2.75 -24.67
C GLN A 213 -5.82 1.38 -24.01
N GLN A 214 -5.07 0.48 -24.62
CA GLN A 214 -4.77 -0.82 -24.02
C GLN A 214 -3.98 -0.69 -22.71
N MET A 215 -2.99 0.20 -22.67
CA MET A 215 -2.26 0.52 -21.44
C MET A 215 -3.23 1.00 -20.35
N GLU A 216 -4.14 1.88 -20.70
CA GLU A 216 -5.15 2.45 -19.81
C GLU A 216 -6.14 1.39 -19.28
N GLU A 217 -6.63 0.50 -20.15
CA GLU A 217 -7.48 -0.62 -19.76
C GLU A 217 -6.76 -1.61 -18.83
N ARG A 218 -5.48 -1.93 -19.11
CA ARG A 218 -4.65 -2.76 -18.21
C ARG A 218 -4.48 -2.09 -16.86
N ARG A 219 -4.24 -0.78 -16.84
CA ARG A 219 -4.09 0.03 -15.62
C ARG A 219 -5.36 -0.02 -14.77
N ILE A 220 -6.53 0.16 -15.38
CA ILE A 220 -7.84 0.07 -14.70
C ILE A 220 -8.03 -1.33 -14.10
N ARG A 221 -7.79 -2.39 -14.89
CA ARG A 221 -7.93 -3.77 -14.42
C ARG A 221 -7.01 -4.07 -13.24
N LYS A 222 -5.74 -3.67 -13.33
CA LYS A 222 -4.75 -3.90 -12.26
C LYS A 222 -5.12 -3.19 -10.96
N LEU A 223 -5.70 -1.98 -11.06
CA LEU A 223 -6.20 -1.26 -9.90
C LEU A 223 -7.41 -1.97 -9.27
N ALA A 224 -8.34 -2.47 -10.09
CA ALA A 224 -9.48 -3.26 -9.61
C ALA A 224 -9.03 -4.56 -8.91
N GLU A 225 -8.04 -5.27 -9.46
CA GLU A 225 -7.39 -6.41 -8.80
C GLU A 225 -6.82 -6.00 -7.43
N GLY A 226 -6.19 -4.82 -7.35
CA GLY A 226 -5.68 -4.28 -6.09
C GLY A 226 -6.78 -4.03 -5.04
N TYR A 227 -7.98 -3.59 -5.45
CA TYR A 227 -9.12 -3.45 -4.56
C TYR A 227 -9.61 -4.79 -4.02
N SER A 228 -9.78 -5.78 -4.89
CA SER A 228 -10.19 -7.13 -4.49
C SER A 228 -9.16 -7.77 -3.58
N LEU A 229 -7.87 -7.63 -3.89
CA LEU A 229 -6.79 -8.19 -3.09
C LEU A 229 -6.76 -7.64 -1.66
N LEU A 230 -7.07 -6.35 -1.47
CA LEU A 230 -7.18 -5.77 -0.13
C LEU A 230 -8.25 -6.50 0.70
N ALA A 231 -9.43 -6.72 0.11
CA ALA A 231 -10.51 -7.44 0.77
C ALA A 231 -10.17 -8.92 1.02
N ASP A 232 -9.53 -9.59 0.07
CA ASP A 232 -9.12 -10.99 0.20
C ASP A 232 -8.07 -11.17 1.30
N ILE A 233 -7.11 -10.25 1.44
CA ILE A 233 -6.13 -10.26 2.53
C ILE A 233 -6.82 -10.19 3.89
N GLU A 234 -7.80 -9.31 4.08
CA GLU A 234 -8.57 -9.24 5.33
C GLU A 234 -9.42 -10.50 5.54
N ARG A 235 -10.04 -11.02 4.49
CA ARG A 235 -10.86 -12.23 4.56
C ARG A 235 -10.05 -13.46 4.97
N ASN A 236 -8.79 -13.55 4.52
CA ASN A 236 -7.92 -14.70 4.78
C ASN A 236 -7.51 -14.85 6.24
N ILE A 237 -7.54 -13.78 7.05
CA ILE A 237 -7.24 -13.89 8.49
C ILE A 237 -8.45 -14.31 9.33
N LEU A 238 -9.68 -14.20 8.78
CA LEU A 238 -10.90 -14.48 9.54
C LEU A 238 -10.95 -15.89 10.14
N PRO A 239 -10.55 -16.97 9.43
CA PRO A 239 -10.55 -18.31 10.01
C PRO A 239 -9.66 -18.42 11.26
N SER A 240 -8.47 -17.82 11.25
CA SER A 240 -7.57 -17.83 12.41
C SER A 240 -8.14 -17.02 13.57
N VAL A 241 -8.76 -15.87 13.29
CA VAL A 241 -9.44 -15.07 14.32
C VAL A 241 -10.61 -15.85 14.93
N ILE A 242 -11.43 -16.51 14.12
CA ILE A 242 -12.53 -17.36 14.60
C ILE A 242 -11.98 -18.47 15.50
N GLN A 243 -10.90 -19.15 15.09
CA GLN A 243 -10.28 -20.20 15.87
C GLN A 243 -9.78 -19.69 17.23
N SER A 244 -9.14 -18.52 17.29
CA SER A 244 -8.72 -17.92 18.56
C SER A 244 -9.90 -17.61 19.49
N LEU A 245 -11.00 -17.10 18.93
CA LEU A 245 -12.23 -16.84 19.70
C LEU A 245 -12.84 -18.14 20.25
N GLU A 246 -12.89 -19.20 19.44
CA GLU A 246 -13.40 -20.51 19.86
C GLU A 246 -12.56 -21.13 20.98
N LYS A 247 -11.24 -21.00 20.93
CA LYS A 247 -10.35 -21.45 22.02
C LYS A 247 -10.59 -20.66 23.31
N ILE A 248 -10.78 -19.35 23.23
CA ILE A 248 -11.12 -18.53 24.41
C ILE A 248 -12.40 -19.03 25.06
N ILE A 249 -13.45 -19.28 24.26
CA ILE A 249 -14.73 -19.80 24.75
C ILE A 249 -14.54 -21.18 25.41
N THR A 250 -13.79 -22.07 24.75
CA THR A 250 -13.52 -23.42 25.24
C THR A 250 -12.76 -23.39 26.57
N ASN A 251 -11.69 -22.59 26.65
CA ASN A 251 -10.86 -22.44 27.86
C ASN A 251 -11.61 -21.75 29.00
N SER A 252 -12.54 -20.83 28.71
CA SER A 252 -13.39 -20.26 29.75
C SER A 252 -14.33 -21.31 30.34
N SER A 253 -14.84 -22.22 29.51
CA SER A 253 -15.78 -23.27 29.91
C SER A 253 -15.11 -24.42 30.68
N SER A 254 -13.79 -24.54 30.62
CA SER A 254 -13.02 -25.54 31.38
C SER A 254 -12.66 -25.10 32.79
N THR A 255 -13.07 -23.89 33.20
CA THR A 255 -12.92 -23.42 34.59
C THR A 255 -13.77 -24.28 35.53
N ASN A 256 -13.20 -24.67 36.67
CA ASN A 256 -13.86 -25.52 37.67
C ASN A 256 -13.70 -24.93 39.07
N GLU A 257 -14.76 -24.27 39.55
CA GLU A 257 -14.78 -23.58 40.84
C GLU A 257 -14.61 -24.52 42.02
N LYS A 258 -15.10 -25.76 41.91
CA LYS A 258 -15.01 -26.77 42.98
C LYS A 258 -13.58 -27.28 43.10
N GLN A 259 -12.96 -27.62 41.97
CA GLN A 259 -11.56 -28.06 41.95
C GLN A 259 -10.63 -26.94 42.45
N ASP A 260 -10.83 -25.71 41.97
CA ASP A 260 -10.04 -24.56 42.43
C ASP A 260 -10.19 -24.36 43.96
N SER A 261 -11.40 -24.49 44.50
CA SER A 261 -11.64 -24.40 45.94
C SER A 261 -10.98 -25.53 46.73
N LEU A 262 -11.00 -26.76 46.21
CA LEU A 262 -10.34 -27.91 46.82
C LEU A 262 -8.82 -27.72 46.86
N ILE A 263 -8.21 -27.18 45.80
CA ILE A 263 -6.78 -26.84 45.76
C ILE A 263 -6.44 -25.85 46.89
N VAL A 264 -7.28 -24.84 47.15
CA VAL A 264 -7.08 -23.93 48.28
C VAL A 264 -7.16 -24.66 49.61
N VAL A 265 -8.19 -25.50 49.80
CA VAL A 265 -8.35 -26.27 51.05
C VAL A 265 -7.14 -27.15 51.30
N GLU A 266 -6.67 -27.90 50.30
CA GLU A 266 -5.50 -28.76 50.40
C GLU A 266 -4.22 -27.98 50.69
N GLN A 267 -4.04 -26.83 50.03
CA GLN A 267 -2.88 -25.96 50.23
C GLN A 267 -2.80 -25.37 51.64
N PHE A 268 -3.94 -25.05 52.25
CA PHE A 268 -3.99 -24.36 53.56
C PHE A 268 -4.52 -25.23 54.70
N LYS A 269 -4.79 -26.52 54.48
CA LYS A 269 -5.20 -27.45 55.53
C LYS A 269 -4.09 -27.54 56.58
N SER A 270 -4.37 -27.02 57.78
CA SER A 270 -3.38 -26.91 58.87
C SER A 270 -3.07 -28.23 59.56
N GLY A 271 -3.84 -29.29 59.30
CA GLY A 271 -3.77 -30.57 60.03
C GLY A 271 -4.25 -30.48 61.48
N LEU A 272 -4.70 -29.31 61.94
CA LEU A 272 -5.23 -29.12 63.29
C LEU A 272 -6.65 -29.69 63.37
N PHE A 273 -6.92 -30.39 64.46
CA PHE A 273 -8.28 -30.80 64.81
C PHE A 273 -9.02 -29.65 65.50
N PRO A 274 -10.35 -29.59 65.37
CA PRO A 274 -11.16 -28.74 66.23
C PRO A 274 -10.78 -28.96 67.70
N PRO A 275 -10.71 -27.91 68.54
CA PRO A 275 -10.47 -28.06 69.97
C PRO A 275 -11.47 -29.05 70.58
N ALA A 276 -10.98 -29.97 71.42
CA ALA A 276 -11.84 -30.88 72.18
C ALA A 276 -12.72 -30.10 73.17
N ASP A 277 -13.79 -30.74 73.63
CA ASP A 277 -14.65 -30.18 74.66
C ASP A 277 -13.84 -29.82 75.91
N VAL A 278 -14.15 -28.67 76.50
CA VAL A 278 -13.48 -28.23 77.73
C VAL A 278 -13.95 -29.11 78.87
N GLU A 279 -13.01 -29.84 79.47
CA GLU A 279 -13.31 -30.72 80.61
C GLU A 279 -13.79 -29.90 81.83
N PHE A 280 -14.71 -30.49 82.59
CA PHE A 280 -15.18 -29.91 83.85
C PHE A 280 -14.11 -30.08 84.94
N GLU A 281 -13.57 -28.96 85.44
CA GLU A 281 -12.66 -28.95 86.57
C GLU A 281 -13.46 -29.02 87.89
N ASP A 282 -13.58 -30.22 88.47
CA ASP A 282 -14.23 -30.42 89.76
C ASP A 282 -13.29 -30.06 90.93
N PHE A 283 -13.43 -28.84 91.45
CA PHE A 283 -12.67 -28.36 92.61
C PHE A 283 -13.18 -28.91 93.95
N SER A 284 -14.28 -29.67 93.98
CA SER A 284 -14.85 -30.22 95.22
C SER A 284 -14.08 -31.45 95.72
N GLN A 285 -13.20 -32.04 94.90
CA GLN A 285 -12.27 -33.08 95.32
C GLN A 285 -10.92 -32.47 95.72
N GLY A 286 -10.69 -32.38 97.03
CA GLY A 286 -9.41 -31.92 97.58
C GLY A 286 -8.20 -32.69 97.03
N VAL A 287 -7.14 -31.94 96.70
CA VAL A 287 -5.81 -32.34 96.21
C VAL A 287 -5.48 -33.83 96.35
N ARG A 288 -5.46 -34.57 95.24
CA ARG A 288 -4.70 -35.82 95.16
C ARG A 288 -3.27 -35.53 94.72
N SER A 289 -2.33 -36.14 95.45
CA SER A 289 -0.87 -36.01 95.31
C SER A 289 -0.35 -36.29 93.91
N ALA A 290 0.74 -35.61 93.60
CA ALA A 290 1.57 -35.71 92.40
C ALA A 290 1.73 -37.15 91.86
N GLY A 291 1.37 -37.33 90.61
CA GLY A 291 1.65 -38.53 89.83
C GLY A 291 1.19 -38.35 88.39
N VAL A 292 2.17 -38.25 87.50
CA VAL A 292 2.08 -38.16 86.03
C VAL A 292 1.87 -36.73 85.50
N GLU A 293 2.99 -36.06 85.25
CA GLU A 293 3.09 -35.00 84.23
C GLU A 293 2.58 -35.55 82.90
N ASN A 294 1.33 -35.23 82.55
CA ASN A 294 0.84 -35.39 81.19
C ASN A 294 1.15 -34.09 80.45
N THR A 295 2.31 -34.06 79.80
CA THR A 295 2.81 -32.97 78.96
C THR A 295 2.00 -32.87 77.66
N HIS A 296 0.74 -32.46 77.75
CA HIS A 296 0.01 -31.93 76.60
C HIS A 296 -0.80 -30.70 77.02
N HIS A 297 -0.08 -29.64 77.39
CA HIS A 297 -0.62 -28.28 77.30
C HIS A 297 -0.77 -27.96 75.81
N THR A 298 -1.92 -28.29 75.22
CA THR A 298 -2.29 -27.67 73.95
C THR A 298 -2.49 -26.18 74.24
N PRO A 299 -1.84 -25.25 73.51
CA PRO A 299 -2.01 -23.83 73.77
C PRO A 299 -3.49 -23.49 73.62
N LYS A 300 -4.08 -22.80 74.61
CA LYS A 300 -5.39 -22.18 74.47
C LYS A 300 -5.30 -21.18 73.31
N VAL A 301 -5.64 -21.60 72.10
CA VAL A 301 -5.74 -20.70 70.95
C VAL A 301 -6.96 -19.82 71.20
N ARG A 302 -6.75 -18.69 71.88
CA ARG A 302 -7.73 -17.60 71.91
C ARG A 302 -7.99 -17.23 70.46
N ILE A 303 -9.25 -17.19 70.05
CA ILE A 303 -9.68 -16.85 68.67
C ILE A 303 -8.97 -15.59 68.12
N LYS A 304 -8.57 -14.65 68.98
CA LYS A 304 -7.77 -13.46 68.62
C LYS A 304 -6.36 -13.74 68.06
N GLN A 305 -5.79 -14.93 68.26
CA GLN A 305 -4.49 -15.33 67.70
C GLN A 305 -4.59 -15.95 66.30
N LEU A 306 -5.77 -16.42 65.88
CA LEU A 306 -6.00 -16.99 64.54
C LEU A 306 -5.85 -15.96 63.40
N PHE A 307 -5.92 -14.66 63.72
CA PHE A 307 -5.87 -13.57 62.75
C PHE A 307 -4.62 -12.67 62.85
N LYS A 308 -3.60 -13.06 63.62
CA LYS A 308 -2.34 -12.30 63.65
C LYS A 308 -1.49 -12.65 62.42
N LYS A 309 -1.42 -11.69 61.49
CA LYS A 309 -0.48 -11.63 60.36
C LYS A 309 0.92 -12.14 60.74
N ASN A 310 1.42 -13.14 60.02
CA ASN A 310 2.85 -13.38 59.93
C ASN A 310 3.49 -12.14 59.28
N LYS A 311 4.20 -11.36 60.10
CA LYS A 311 5.13 -10.34 59.63
C LYS A 311 6.46 -11.07 59.48
N GLU A 312 6.92 -11.25 58.24
CA GLU A 312 8.28 -11.75 57.98
C GLU A 312 9.28 -10.77 58.62
N GLU A 313 10.04 -11.25 59.59
CA GLU A 313 11.23 -10.56 60.09
C GLU A 313 12.37 -10.82 59.10
N THR A 314 12.65 -9.82 58.25
CA THR A 314 13.98 -9.67 57.66
C THR A 314 14.96 -9.34 58.78
N SER A 315 15.63 -10.37 59.31
CA SER A 315 16.83 -10.19 60.14
C SER A 315 18.05 -10.09 59.23
N SER A 316 18.61 -8.88 59.21
CA SER A 316 20.01 -8.57 58.93
C SER A 316 20.97 -9.59 59.52
N GLY A 317 21.94 -10.02 58.72
CA GLY A 317 23.18 -10.65 59.19
C GLY A 317 24.37 -9.85 58.67
N GLU A 318 24.94 -9.01 59.53
CA GLU A 318 26.31 -8.52 59.40
C GLU A 318 27.26 -9.61 59.89
N ASN A 319 28.19 -10.01 59.04
CA ASN A 319 29.63 -10.06 59.32
C ASN A 319 30.39 -10.21 58.01
#